data_AF-A0A7C5YTU7-F1
#
_entry.id   AF-A0A7C5YTU7-F1
#
_cell.length_a   1.000
_cell.length_b   1.000
_cell.length_c   1.000
_cell.angle_alpha   90.00
_cell.angle_beta   90.00
_cell.angle_gamma   90.00
#
_symmetry.space_group_name_H-M   'P 1'
#
loop_
_entity.id
_entity.type
_entity.pdbx_description
1 polymer ?
#
loop_
_entity_poly.entity_id
_entity_poly.type
_entity_poly.pdbx_seq_one_letter_code
_entity_poly.pdbx_strand_id
1 'polypeptide(L)' 'MVVAGPDEATSIGNMLIQLAGLGYVNSLRDVREYVKNSFQLKVFEPNHTKQHEDAYAKFLDLLEKNS' A
#
# COMPACT_ATOMS: atom_id res chain seq x y z
N MET A 1 -7.87 5.83 5.83
CA MET A 1 -7.63 4.39 6.06
C MET A 1 -6.70 3.92 4.97
N VAL A 2 -5.57 3.29 5.34
CA VAL A 2 -4.65 2.66 4.39
C VAL A 2 -4.74 1.16 4.60
N VAL A 3 -4.90 0.42 3.50
CA VAL A 3 -4.78 -1.03 3.54
C VAL A 3 -3.32 -1.34 3.23
N ALA A 4 -2.61 -1.91 4.19
CA ALA A 4 -1.22 -2.30 4.01
C ALA A 4 -1.07 -3.82 4.17
N GLY A 5 -0.08 -4.35 3.48
CA GLY A 5 0.13 -5.78 3.33
C GLY A 5 -0.44 -6.36 2.03
N PRO A 6 -0.15 -7.64 1.74
CA PRO A 6 0.75 -8.52 2.50
C PRO A 6 2.21 -8.05 2.48
N ASP A 7 3.01 -8.50 3.45
CA ASP A 7 4.43 -8.14 3.57
C ASP A 7 5.24 -8.50 2.29
N GLU A 8 4.73 -9.43 1.47
CA GLU A 8 5.27 -9.77 0.15
C GLU A 8 4.53 -9.15 -1.06
N ALA A 9 3.90 -7.98 -0.91
CA ALA A 9 3.13 -7.31 -1.99
C ALA A 9 3.89 -7.24 -3.33
N THR A 10 5.21 -7.04 -3.30
CA THR A 10 6.08 -7.04 -4.49
C THR A 10 6.16 -8.40 -5.18
N SER A 11 6.38 -9.48 -4.42
CA SER A 11 6.48 -10.84 -4.95
C SER A 11 5.16 -11.31 -5.54
N ILE A 12 4.06 -10.96 -4.88
CA ILE A 12 2.70 -11.27 -5.33
C ILE A 12 2.37 -10.51 -6.61
N GLY A 13 2.71 -9.22 -6.70
CA GLY A 13 2.56 -8.43 -7.93
C GLY A 13 3.28 -9.06 -9.13
N ASN A 14 4.51 -9.56 -8.93
CA ASN A 14 5.29 -10.23 -9.96
C ASN A 14 4.67 -11.55 -10.43
N MET A 15 4.10 -12.36 -9.53
CA MET A 15 3.41 -13.58 -9.92
C MET A 15 2.12 -13.29 -10.68
N LEU A 16 1.34 -12.31 -10.22
CA LEU A 16 0.05 -11.97 -10.80
C LEU A 16 0.18 -11.37 -12.21
N ILE A 17 1.18 -10.52 -12.45
CA ILE A 17 1.43 -9.99 -13.81
C ILE A 17 1.86 -11.09 -14.78
N GLN A 18 2.62 -12.09 -14.30
CA GLN A 18 3.00 -13.26 -15.10
C GLN A 18 1.79 -14.15 -15.42
N LEU A 19 0.92 -14.42 -14.44
CA LEU A 19 -0.31 -15.19 -14.63
C LEU A 19 -1.29 -14.47 -15.59
N ALA A 20 -1.36 -13.14 -15.52
CA ALA A 20 -2.13 -12.34 -16.46
C ALA A 20 -1.55 -12.44 -17.89
N GLY A 21 -0.23 -12.34 -18.05
CA GLY A 21 0.43 -12.52 -19.35
C GLY A 21 0.27 -13.92 -19.96
N LEU A 22 0.09 -14.93 -19.11
CA LEU A 22 -0.19 -16.31 -19.49
C LEU A 22 -1.69 -16.60 -19.73
N GLY A 23 -2.57 -15.62 -19.52
CA GLY A 23 -4.02 -15.75 -19.73
C GLY A 23 -4.75 -16.52 -18.62
N TYR A 24 -4.10 -16.83 -17.50
CA TYR A 24 -4.74 -17.49 -16.35
C TYR A 24 -5.63 -16.55 -15.52
N VAL A 25 -5.53 -15.24 -15.74
CA VAL A 25 -6.37 -14.26 -15.07
C VAL A 25 -7.00 -13.32 -16.08
N ASN A 26 -8.34 -13.24 -16.05
CA ASN A 26 -9.12 -12.53 -17.05
C ASN A 26 -9.13 -11.01 -16.86
N SER A 27 -8.80 -10.53 -15.64
CA SER A 27 -8.76 -9.10 -15.35
C SER A 27 -7.92 -8.75 -14.11
N LEU A 28 -7.45 -7.49 -14.04
CA LEU A 28 -6.84 -6.94 -12.82
C LEU A 28 -7.79 -6.93 -11.60
N ARG A 29 -9.10 -7.00 -11.84
CA ARG A 29 -10.10 -7.11 -10.78
C ARG A 29 -10.04 -8.49 -10.12
N ASP A 30 -10.01 -9.56 -10.91
CA ASP A 30 -9.90 -10.94 -10.41
C ASP A 30 -8.59 -11.12 -9.64
N VAL A 31 -7.50 -10.54 -10.15
CA VAL A 31 -6.21 -10.48 -9.47
C VAL A 31 -6.34 -9.91 -8.05
N ARG A 32 -7.00 -8.76 -7.88
CA ARG A 32 -7.18 -8.12 -6.56
C ARG A 32 -8.05 -8.96 -5.63
N GLU A 33 -9.06 -9.63 -6.19
CA GLU A 33 -9.95 -10.50 -5.44
C GLU A 33 -9.22 -11.74 -4.92
N TYR A 34 -8.34 -12.34 -5.72
CA TYR A 34 -7.46 -13.42 -5.27
C TYR A 34 -6.53 -12.97 -4.14
N VAL A 35 -5.87 -11.82 -4.27
CA VAL A 35 -4.99 -11.30 -3.20
C VAL A 35 -5.77 -11.08 -1.91
N LYS A 36 -6.95 -10.47 -2.00
CA LYS A 36 -7.80 -10.20 -0.84
C LYS A 36 -8.28 -11.48 -0.14
N ASN A 37 -8.54 -12.54 -0.90
CA ASN A 37 -9.02 -13.82 -0.36
C ASN A 37 -7.88 -14.71 0.16
N SER A 38 -6.67 -14.56 -0.37
CA SER A 38 -5.51 -15.39 -0.03
C SER A 38 -4.67 -14.85 1.12
N PHE A 39 -4.72 -13.55 1.40
CA PHE A 39 -3.87 -12.90 2.39
C PHE A 39 -4.68 -12.03 3.35
N GLN A 40 -4.31 -12.09 4.64
CA GLN A 40 -4.90 -11.22 5.64
C GLN A 40 -4.37 -9.79 5.46
N LEU A 41 -5.19 -8.92 4.86
CA LEU A 41 -4.86 -7.51 4.71
C LEU A 41 -5.00 -6.79 6.05
N LYS A 42 -3.99 -6.00 6.42
CA LYS A 42 -4.02 -5.22 7.65
C LYS A 42 -4.53 -3.82 7.33
N VAL A 43 -5.65 -3.47 7.97
CA VAL A 43 -6.24 -2.15 7.87
C VAL A 43 -5.58 -1.24 8.89
N PHE A 44 -5.01 -0.14 8.41
CA PHE A 44 -4.49 0.94 9.24
C PHE A 44 -5.45 2.12 9.17
N GLU A 45 -6.11 2.39 10.28
CA GLU A 45 -6.91 3.60 10.41
C GLU A 45 -6.00 4.81 10.67
N PRO A 46 -6.29 5.97 10.06
CA PRO A 46 -5.51 7.17 10.29
C PRO A 46 -5.71 7.60 11.74
N ASN A 47 -4.63 7.58 12.51
CA ASN A 47 -4.61 8.15 13.84
C ASN A 47 -4.06 9.57 13.75
N HIS A 48 -4.96 10.54 13.72
CA HIS A 48 -4.61 11.96 13.77
C HIS A 48 -4.19 12.30 15.20
N THR A 49 -2.89 12.23 15.44
CA THR A 49 -2.31 12.61 16.72
C THR A 49 -1.67 13.99 16.59
N LYS A 50 -1.75 14.77 17.67
CA LYS A 50 -1.04 16.04 17.79
C LYS A 50 0.47 15.88 17.53
N GLN A 51 1.06 14.74 17.90
CA GLN A 51 2.46 14.44 17.59
C GLN A 51 2.75 14.34 16.09
N HIS A 52 1.85 13.76 15.29
CA HIS A 52 2.01 13.69 13.84
C HIS A 52 1.93 15.10 13.21
N GLU A 53 1.02 15.93 13.70
CA GLU A 53 0.87 17.32 13.23
C GLU A 53 2.10 18.17 13.60
N ASP A 54 2.56 18.07 14.85
CA ASP A 54 3.75 18.77 15.33
C ASP A 54 5.03 18.33 14.58
N ALA A 55 5.17 17.04 14.26
CA ALA A 55 6.28 16.52 13.47
C ALA A 55 6.23 16.97 12.01
N TYR A 56 5.03 17.00 11.41
CA TYR A 56 4.83 17.50 10.06
C TYR A 56 5.16 19.00 9.94
N ALA A 57 4.72 19.81 10.92
CA ALA A 57 5.06 21.23 10.97
C ALA A 57 6.59 21.47 11.05
N LYS A 58 7.30 20.68 11.86
CA LYS A 58 8.77 20.73 11.93
C LYS A 58 9.43 20.33 10.61
N PHE A 59 8.89 19.34 9.91
CA PHE A 59 9.39 18.92 8.61
C PHE A 59 9.26 20.03 7.56
N LEU A 60 8.13 20.76 7.54
CA LEU A 60 7.93 21.90 6.65
C LEU A 60 8.92 23.03 6.93
N ASP A 61 9.14 23.38 8.20
CA ASP A 61 10.15 24.38 8.61
C ASP A 61 11.57 24.00 8.15
N LEU A 62 11.93 22.71 8.16
CA LEU A 62 13.21 22.23 7.65
C LEU A 62 13.32 22.33 6.12
N LEU A 63 12.23 22.18 5.37
CA LEU A 63 12.24 22.36 3.92
C LEU A 63 12.38 23.82 3.53
N GLU A 64 11.75 24.73 4.26
CA GLU A 64 11.85 26.18 4.03
C GLU A 64 13.24 26.73 4.39
N LYS A 65 13.90 26.19 5.42
CA LYS A 65 15.26 26.61 5.82
C LYS A 65 16.38 26.11 4.91
N ASN A 66 16.10 25.17 4.01
CA ASN A 66 17.06 24.66 3.02
C ASN A 66 16.88 25.28 1.62
N SER A 67 16.05 26.33 1.50
CA SER A 67 15.95 27.20 0.31
C SER A 67 16.64 28.54 0.55
#